data_AF-A0AAW7JSB6-F1
#
_entry.id   AF-A0AAW7JSB6-F1
#
_cell.length_a   1.000
_cell.length_b   1.000
_cell.length_c   1.000
_cell.angle_alpha   90.00
_cell.angle_beta   90.00
_cell.angle_gamma   90.00
#
_symmetry.space_group_name_H-M   'P 1'
#
loop_
_entity.id
_entity.type
_entity.pdbx_description
1 polymer ?
#
loop_
_entity_poly.entity_id
_entity_poly.type
_entity_poly.pdbx_seq_one_letter_code
_entity_poly.pdbx_strand_id
1 'polypeptide(L)' 'MDKKKQEMIMAIAKEYGFDAFERIPDWKGYEVYSPYNKNGKMPFIGQPVFVLVKHGQARVATEEEWGQFIENLPD' A
#
# COMPACT_ATOMS: atom_id res chain seq x y z
N MET A 1 13.15 7.31 4.77
CA MET A 1 11.95 7.83 4.07
C MET A 1 11.72 9.25 4.54
N ASP A 2 11.27 10.15 3.65
CA ASP A 2 10.91 11.53 3.99
C ASP A 2 9.65 11.58 4.89
N LYS A 3 9.60 12.52 5.85
CA LYS A 3 8.51 12.61 6.84
C LYS A 3 7.17 12.90 6.19
N LYS A 4 7.12 13.79 5.19
CA LYS A 4 5.90 14.11 4.46
C LYS A 4 5.40 12.90 3.68
N LYS A 5 6.30 12.11 3.09
CA LYS A 5 5.94 10.83 2.44
C LYS A 5 5.28 9.87 3.43
N GLN A 6 5.88 9.69 4.60
CA GLN A 6 5.35 8.81 5.64
C GLN A 6 3.95 9.23 6.10
N GLU A 7 3.73 10.53 6.27
CA GLU A 7 2.43 11.09 6.67
C GLU A 7 1.36 10.86 5.60
N MET A 8 1.68 11.03 4.30
CA MET A 8 0.75 10.76 3.20
C MET A 8 0.33 9.29 3.13
N ILE A 9 1.30 8.36 3.23
CA ILE A 9 1.01 6.92 3.20
C ILE A 9 0.15 6.53 4.42
N MET A 10 0.49 7.05 5.60
CA MET A 10 -0.26 6.76 6.83
C MET A 10 -1.67 7.36 6.80
N ALA A 11 -1.88 8.51 6.18
CA ALA A 11 -3.21 9.10 6.02
C ALA A 11 -4.11 8.16 5.21
N ILE A 12 -3.63 7.68 4.05
CA ILE A 12 -4.35 6.70 3.22
C ILE A 12 -4.58 5.41 4.00
N ALA A 13 -3.55 4.86 4.67
CA ALA A 13 -3.69 3.63 5.45
C ALA A 13 -4.82 3.73 6.50
N LYS A 14 -4.92 4.86 7.20
CA LYS A 14 -5.96 5.10 8.22
C LYS A 14 -7.38 5.20 7.64
N GLU A 15 -7.55 5.76 6.43
CA GLU A 15 -8.84 5.80 5.75
C GLU A 15 -9.41 4.39 5.52
N TYR A 16 -8.52 3.40 5.34
CA TYR A 16 -8.88 2.00 5.16
C TYR A 16 -8.82 1.18 6.46
N GLY A 17 -8.62 1.82 7.61
CA GLY A 17 -8.64 1.16 8.92
C GLY A 17 -7.35 0.45 9.33
N PHE A 18 -6.21 0.86 8.76
CA PHE A 18 -4.88 0.34 9.09
C PHE A 18 -4.10 1.27 10.03
N ASP A 19 -3.25 0.70 10.88
CA ASP A 19 -2.39 1.45 11.84
C ASP A 19 -0.89 1.43 11.51
N ALA A 20 -0.50 0.67 10.50
CA ALA A 20 0.87 0.51 10.05
C ALA A 20 0.93 0.29 8.54
N PHE A 21 2.14 0.36 8.00
CA PHE A 21 2.43 -0.05 6.64
C PHE A 21 3.88 -0.49 6.54
N GLU A 22 4.17 -1.29 5.52
CA GLU A 22 5.53 -1.69 5.13
C GLU A 22 5.76 -1.41 3.65
N ARG A 23 7.03 -1.24 3.27
CA ARG A 23 7.39 -1.14 1.86
C ARG A 23 7.57 -2.55 1.31
N ILE A 24 6.96 -2.81 0.16
CA ILE A 24 7.10 -4.06 -0.59
C ILE A 24 7.82 -3.76 -1.93
N PRO A 25 8.13 -4.76 -2.76
CA PRO A 25 8.83 -4.53 -4.03
C PRO A 25 8.18 -3.44 -4.88
N ASP A 26 9.02 -2.60 -5.48
CA ASP A 26 8.57 -1.52 -6.37
C ASP A 26 7.92 -2.11 -7.63
N TRP A 27 6.94 -1.41 -8.19
CA TRP A 27 6.19 -1.86 -9.36
C TRP A 27 6.02 -0.75 -10.39
N LYS A 28 6.43 -0.98 -11.64
CA LYS A 28 6.34 0.00 -12.75
C LYS A 28 6.84 1.42 -12.40
N GLY A 29 7.91 1.49 -11.59
CA GLY A 29 8.51 2.74 -11.14
C GLY A 29 7.73 3.46 -10.03
N TYR A 30 6.82 2.77 -9.35
CA TYR A 30 6.20 3.20 -8.10
C TYR A 30 6.90 2.52 -6.92
N GLU A 31 7.11 3.28 -5.84
CA GLU A 31 7.32 2.67 -4.53
C GLU A 31 5.96 2.12 -4.06
N VAL A 32 5.92 0.87 -3.62
CA VAL A 32 4.69 0.20 -3.19
C VAL A 32 4.71 -0.01 -1.69
N TYR A 33 3.61 0.31 -1.03
CA TYR A 33 3.45 0.11 0.41
C TYR A 33 2.20 -0.71 0.70
N SER A 34 2.32 -1.70 1.58
CA SER A 34 1.21 -2.53 2.07
C SER A 34 0.83 -2.08 3.48
N PRO A 35 -0.37 -1.51 3.68
CA PRO A 35 -0.91 -1.25 5.00
C PRO A 35 -1.26 -2.55 5.74
N TYR A 36 -1.03 -2.57 7.05
CA TYR A 36 -1.38 -3.69 7.92
C TYR A 36 -1.75 -3.18 9.33
N ASN A 37 -2.32 -4.07 10.14
CA ASN A 37 -2.58 -3.80 11.55
C ASN A 37 -1.58 -4.56 12.41
N LYS A 38 -0.87 -3.86 13.30
CA LYS A 38 0.15 -4.47 14.18
C LYS A 38 -0.39 -5.56 15.10
N ASN A 39 -1.68 -5.50 15.42
CA ASN A 39 -2.35 -6.50 16.25
C ASN A 39 -2.72 -7.79 15.47
N GLY A 40 -2.37 -7.89 14.19
CA GLY A 40 -2.66 -9.05 13.33
C GLY A 40 -4.13 -9.23 12.95
N LYS A 41 -5.02 -8.32 13.38
CA LYS A 41 -6.43 -8.36 12.98
C LYS A 41 -6.58 -7.71 11.61
N MET A 42 -6.97 -8.52 10.63
CA MET A 42 -7.34 -8.06 9.31
C MET A 42 -8.87 -8.18 9.19
N PRO A 43 -9.64 -7.14 9.56
CA PRO A 43 -11.09 -7.24 9.72
C PRO A 43 -11.89 -7.28 8.40
N PHE A 44 -11.27 -7.51 7.25
CA PHE A 44 -11.93 -7.40 5.94
C PHE A 44 -11.69 -8.61 5.04
N ILE A 45 -12.78 -9.04 4.41
CA ILE A 45 -12.86 -10.03 3.32
C ILE A 45 -12.90 -9.28 1.98
N GLY A 46 -12.00 -8.29 1.83
CA GLY A 46 -12.00 -7.31 0.74
C GLY A 46 -10.76 -7.36 -0.14
N GLN A 47 -10.74 -6.49 -1.16
CA GLN A 47 -9.58 -6.30 -2.03
C GLN A 47 -8.35 -5.83 -1.23
N PRO A 48 -7.14 -6.22 -1.62
CA PRO A 48 -5.92 -5.73 -0.98
C PRO A 48 -5.78 -4.23 -1.17
N VAL A 49 -5.30 -3.55 -0.14
CA VAL A 49 -4.94 -2.13 -0.22
C VAL A 49 -3.44 -2.04 -0.44
N PHE A 50 -3.03 -1.46 -1.56
CA PHE A 50 -1.64 -1.06 -1.79
C PHE A 50 -1.58 0.45 -2.05
N VAL A 51 -0.61 1.12 -1.43
CA VAL A 51 -0.36 2.54 -1.65
C VAL A 51 0.81 2.69 -2.62
N LEU A 52 0.54 3.34 -3.75
CA LEU A 52 1.53 3.62 -4.79
C LEU A 52 2.06 5.05 -4.63
N VAL A 53 3.38 5.19 -4.59
CA VAL A 53 4.05 6.49 -4.46
C VAL A 53 4.98 6.76 -5.64
N LYS A 54 4.79 7.90 -6.30
CA LYS A 54 5.63 8.36 -7.41
C LYS A 54 5.61 9.88 -7.52
N HIS A 55 6.77 10.49 -7.77
CA HIS A 55 6.92 11.95 -7.91
C HIS A 55 6.28 12.77 -6.75
N GLY A 56 6.38 12.25 -5.52
CA GLY A 56 5.86 12.93 -4.33
C GLY A 56 4.33 12.88 -4.16
N GLN A 57 3.63 12.08 -4.97
CA GLN A 57 2.20 11.81 -4.84
C GLN A 57 1.96 10.39 -4.36
N ALA A 58 0.92 10.19 -3.56
CA ALA A 58 0.48 8.89 -3.05
C ALA A 58 -0.99 8.66 -3.40
N ARG A 59 -1.34 7.42 -3.79
CA ARG A 59 -2.72 6.98 -4.01
C ARG A 59 -2.86 5.47 -3.79
N VAL A 60 -4.09 5.00 -3.69
CA VAL A 60 -4.38 3.56 -3.68
C VAL A 60 -4.25 2.98 -5.09
N ALA A 61 -3.75 1.76 -5.19
CA ALA A 61 -3.76 0.99 -6.43
C ALA A 61 -5.19 0.69 -6.87
N THR A 62 -5.45 0.72 -8.18
CA THR A 62 -6.72 0.22 -8.71
C THR A 62 -6.77 -1.30 -8.70
N GLU A 63 -7.94 -1.88 -8.94
CA GLU A 63 -8.10 -3.34 -9.03
C GLU A 63 -7.19 -3.98 -10.07
N GLU A 64 -7.15 -3.39 -11.26
CA GLU A 64 -6.29 -3.84 -12.35
C GLU A 64 -4.79 -3.76 -11.96
N GLU A 65 -4.38 -2.71 -11.26
CA GLU A 65 -2.98 -2.52 -10.88
C GLU A 65 -2.52 -3.52 -9.82
N TRP A 66 -3.32 -3.77 -8.78
CA TRP A 66 -2.94 -4.77 -7.79
C TRP A 66 -3.05 -6.19 -8.34
N GLY A 67 -3.99 -6.47 -9.24
CA GLY A 67 -4.06 -7.74 -9.97
C GLY A 67 -2.77 -8.01 -10.75
N GLN A 68 -2.33 -7.03 -11.54
CA GLN A 68 -1.04 -7.11 -12.25
C GLN A 68 0.15 -7.23 -11.30
N PHE A 69 0.10 -6.62 -10.12
CA PHE A 69 1.19 -6.74 -9.14
C PHE A 69 1.28 -8.18 -8.60
N ILE A 70 0.16 -8.76 -8.19
CA ILE A 70 0.11 -10.10 -7.57
C ILE A 70 0.51 -11.20 -8.58
N GLU A 71 0.09 -11.10 -9.84
CA GLU A 71 0.48 -12.04 -10.90
C GLU A 71 2.00 -12.07 -11.15
N ASN A 72 2.73 -11.01 -10.75
CA ASN A 72 4.19 -10.91 -10.89
C ASN A 72 4.94 -11.19 -9.58
N LEU A 73 4.25 -11.58 -8.50
CA LEU A 73 4.91 -12.02 -7.28
C LEU A 73 5.49 -13.43 -7.52
N PRO A 74 6.73 -13.70 -7.08
CA PRO A 74 7.28 -15.05 -7.12
C PRO A 74 6.47 -15.99 -6.22
N ASP A 75 6.34 -17.25 -6.63
CA ASP A 75 5.71 -18.34 -5.87
C ASP A 75 6.35 -18.56 -4.49
#